data_AF-A0A699ZKB8-F1
#
_entry.id   AF-A0A699ZKB8-F1
#
_cell.length_a   1.000
_cell.length_b   1.000
_cell.length_c   1.000
_cell.angle_alpha   90.00
_cell.angle_beta   90.00
_cell.angle_gamma   90.00
#
_symmetry.space_group_name_H-M   'P 1'
#
loop_
_entity.id
_entity.type
_entity.pdbx_description
1 polymer ?
#
loop_
_entity_poly.entity_id
_entity_poly.type
_entity_poly.pdbx_seq_one_letter_code
_entity_poly.pdbx_strand_id
1 'polypeptide(L)'
;MSSRALAQGLGVSLFERMMEAGVPSTLLGVQYRAHPLLFEFPSARFYSGAVQSGVSPEQRPQLTPPFPPLQPNVLRTLTREGNAAPVVFINLQEGQEAAGVSASPDMPDSIPK
;
A
#
# COMPACT_ATOMS: atom_id res chain seq x y z
N MET A 1 -3.74 -1.94 25.24
CA MET A 1 -4.98 -1.33 25.77
C MET A 1 -5.50 -2.20 26.91
N SER A 2 -5.81 -1.65 28.09
CA SER A 2 -6.39 -2.44 29.19
C SER A 2 -7.89 -2.63 28.97
N SER A 3 -8.42 -3.81 29.32
CA SER A 3 -9.86 -4.12 29.19
C SER A 3 -10.74 -3.16 29.99
N ARG A 4 -10.26 -2.76 31.19
CA ARG A 4 -10.93 -1.76 32.03
C ARG A 4 -11.03 -0.39 31.34
N ALA A 5 -9.97 0.08 30.68
CA ALA A 5 -10.02 1.40 30.03
C ALA A 5 -10.96 1.42 28.82
N LEU A 6 -11.01 0.32 28.04
CA LEU A 6 -11.96 0.18 26.95
C LEU A 6 -13.41 0.17 27.46
N ALA A 7 -13.69 -0.55 28.54
CA ALA A 7 -15.02 -0.57 29.17
C ALA A 7 -15.47 0.80 29.69
N GLN A 8 -14.51 1.68 30.02
CA GLN A 8 -14.77 3.07 30.44
C GLN A 8 -14.78 4.06 29.26
N GLY A 9 -14.85 3.57 28.02
CA GLY A 9 -15.05 4.42 26.84
C GLY A 9 -13.79 5.05 26.26
N LEU A 10 -12.58 4.61 26.65
CA LEU A 10 -11.33 5.08 26.03
C LEU A 10 -11.25 4.73 24.53
N GLY A 11 -11.99 3.70 24.09
CA GLY A 11 -12.10 3.32 22.68
C GLY A 11 -12.93 4.30 21.83
N VAL A 12 -13.74 5.16 22.46
CA VAL A 12 -14.53 6.17 21.76
C VAL A 12 -13.65 7.38 21.50
N SER A 13 -13.53 7.74 20.24
CA SER A 13 -12.77 8.90 19.82
C SER A 13 -13.41 10.20 20.34
N LEU A 14 -12.61 11.25 20.42
CA LEU A 14 -13.13 12.57 20.77
C LEU A 14 -14.19 13.04 19.76
N PHE A 15 -14.00 12.73 18.47
CA PHE A 15 -14.92 13.10 17.40
C PHE A 15 -16.31 12.48 17.59
N GLU A 16 -16.37 11.17 17.88
CA GLU A 16 -17.63 10.48 18.18
C GLU A 16 -18.33 11.10 19.39
N ARG A 17 -17.60 11.39 20.48
CA ARG A 17 -18.18 12.07 21.64
C ARG A 17 -18.72 13.46 21.31
N MET A 18 -18.06 14.22 20.44
CA MET A 18 -18.56 15.53 20.02
C MET A 18 -19.83 15.41 19.18
N MET A 19 -19.90 14.44 18.27
CA MET A 19 -21.11 14.16 17.50
C MET A 19 -22.29 13.78 18.42
N GLU A 20 -22.04 12.91 19.41
CA GLU A 20 -23.04 12.54 20.44
C GLU A 20 -23.48 13.73 21.30
N ALA A 21 -22.58 14.69 21.56
CA ALA A 21 -22.89 15.93 22.26
C ALA A 21 -23.67 16.95 21.40
N GLY A 22 -23.99 16.61 20.14
CA GLY A 22 -24.79 17.44 19.23
C GLY A 22 -23.98 18.42 18.37
N VAL A 23 -22.64 18.29 18.33
CA VAL A 23 -21.81 19.07 17.40
C VAL A 23 -22.02 18.54 15.98
N PRO A 24 -22.38 19.39 15.00
CA PRO A 24 -22.63 18.93 13.63
C PRO A 24 -21.31 18.49 12.95
N SER A 25 -21.35 17.35 12.26
CA SER A 25 -20.26 16.88 11.40
C SER A 25 -20.62 17.03 9.93
N THR A 26 -19.66 17.40 9.09
CA THR A 26 -19.84 17.50 7.64
C THR A 26 -19.10 16.38 6.92
N LEU A 27 -19.81 15.61 6.10
CA LEU A 27 -19.21 14.61 5.22
C LEU A 27 -18.66 15.27 3.95
N LEU A 28 -17.40 14.97 3.60
CA LEU A 28 -16.84 15.35 2.31
C LEU A 28 -17.31 14.35 1.24
N GLY A 29 -18.21 14.79 0.36
CA GLY A 29 -18.88 13.93 -0.61
C GLY A 29 -18.06 13.55 -1.84
N VAL A 30 -16.80 13.98 -1.96
CA VAL A 30 -15.97 13.70 -3.15
C VAL A 30 -14.64 13.09 -2.75
N GLN A 31 -14.36 11.90 -3.29
CA GLN A 31 -13.10 11.19 -3.17
C GLN A 31 -12.22 11.47 -4.38
N TYR A 32 -10.91 11.65 -4.16
CA TYR A 32 -9.94 11.83 -5.23
C TYR A 32 -8.81 10.78 -5.24
N ARG A 33 -8.78 9.75 -4.38
CA ARG A 33 -7.60 8.86 -4.15
C ARG A 33 -7.60 7.50 -4.87
N ALA A 34 -8.74 6.89 -5.17
CA ALA A 34 -8.79 5.58 -5.85
C ALA A 34 -9.44 5.66 -7.24
N HIS A 35 -9.20 4.65 -8.08
CA HIS A 35 -9.93 4.46 -9.34
C HIS A 35 -11.43 4.30 -9.04
N PRO A 36 -12.36 4.88 -9.84
CA PRO A 36 -13.81 4.80 -9.60
C PRO A 36 -14.34 3.39 -9.30
N LEU A 37 -13.99 2.40 -10.14
CA LEU A 37 -14.31 0.98 -9.94
C LEU A 37 -13.87 0.42 -8.58
N LEU A 38 -12.67 0.76 -8.10
CA LEU A 38 -12.19 0.30 -6.78
C LEU A 38 -12.93 0.98 -5.63
N PHE A 39 -13.47 2.18 -5.86
CA PHE A 39 -14.13 2.98 -4.83
C PHE A 39 -15.64 2.71 -4.72
N GLU A 40 -16.25 2.06 -5.70
CA GLU A 40 -17.67 1.72 -5.72
C GLU A 40 -18.09 0.92 -4.46
N PHE A 41 -17.33 -0.14 -4.14
CA PHE A 41 -17.63 -0.96 -2.96
C PHE A 41 -17.48 -0.20 -1.63
N PRO A 42 -16.36 0.49 -1.34
CA PRO A 42 -16.25 1.27 -0.11
C PRO A 42 -17.33 2.35 0.03
N SER A 43 -17.68 3.03 -1.06
CA SER A 43 -18.72 4.06 -1.05
C SER A 43 -20.08 3.47 -0.63
N ALA A 44 -20.50 2.36 -1.27
CA ALA A 44 -21.77 1.71 -0.95
C ALA A 44 -21.80 1.13 0.47
N ARG A 45 -20.69 0.55 0.95
CA ARG A 45 -20.66 -0.19 2.22
C ARG A 45 -20.48 0.68 3.46
N PHE A 46 -19.68 1.74 3.39
CA PHE A 46 -19.33 2.54 4.57
C PHE A 46 -19.95 3.94 4.55
N TYR A 47 -20.32 4.43 3.38
CA TYR A 47 -20.85 5.78 3.21
C TYR A 47 -22.27 5.81 2.62
N SER A 48 -22.94 4.66 2.52
CA SER A 48 -24.29 4.55 1.94
C SER A 48 -24.42 5.19 0.55
N GLY A 49 -23.33 5.21 -0.22
CA GLY A 49 -23.28 5.87 -1.54
C GLY A 49 -23.16 7.39 -1.52
N ALA A 50 -23.00 8.04 -0.35
CA ALA A 50 -22.93 9.49 -0.23
C ALA A 50 -21.62 10.11 -0.73
N VAL A 51 -20.56 9.29 -0.90
CA VAL A 51 -19.26 9.75 -1.40
C VAL A 51 -19.07 9.31 -2.86
N GLN A 52 -18.83 10.28 -3.74
CA GLN A 52 -18.65 10.08 -5.18
C GLN A 52 -17.17 10.15 -5.55
N SER A 53 -16.80 9.55 -6.69
CA SER A 53 -15.45 9.69 -7.22
C SER A 53 -15.34 10.95 -8.06
N GLY A 54 -14.44 11.85 -7.69
CA GLY A 54 -14.11 13.07 -8.44
C GLY A 54 -12.97 12.88 -9.43
N VAL A 55 -12.55 11.63 -9.67
CA VAL A 55 -11.50 11.29 -10.64
C VAL A 55 -12.08 10.43 -11.76
N SER A 56 -11.58 10.63 -12.97
CA SER A 56 -11.91 9.74 -14.09
C SER A 56 -11.04 8.47 -14.07
N PRO A 57 -11.48 7.37 -14.70
CA PRO A 57 -10.66 6.18 -14.87
C PRO A 57 -9.32 6.47 -15.58
N GLU A 58 -9.27 7.44 -16.50
CA GLU A 58 -8.03 7.80 -17.21
C GLU A 58 -7.01 8.49 -16.31
N GLN A 59 -7.46 9.22 -15.27
CA GLN A 59 -6.58 9.84 -14.28
C GLN A 59 -5.97 8.82 -13.31
N ARG A 60 -6.53 7.62 -13.27
CA ARG A 60 -6.16 6.51 -12.38
C ARG A 60 -6.02 5.23 -13.20
N PRO A 61 -5.16 5.19 -14.23
CA PRO A 61 -5.08 4.02 -15.08
C PRO A 61 -4.73 2.79 -14.25
N GLN A 62 -5.35 1.66 -14.58
CA GLN A 62 -4.94 0.38 -14.00
C GLN A 62 -3.47 0.18 -14.35
N LEU A 63 -2.64 -0.09 -13.33
CA LEU A 63 -1.26 -0.51 -13.55
C LEU A 63 -1.33 -1.83 -14.32
N THR A 64 -1.20 -1.73 -15.65
CA THR A 64 -1.09 -2.91 -16.49
C THR A 64 0.26 -3.52 -16.13
N PRO A 65 0.31 -4.76 -15.61
CA PRO A 65 1.59 -5.42 -15.44
C PRO A 65 2.29 -5.47 -16.81
N PRO A 66 3.60 -5.16 -16.87
CA PRO A 66 4.54 -5.48 -15.82
C PRO A 66 5.18 -4.24 -15.19
N PHE A 67 4.84 -3.99 -13.94
CA PHE A 67 5.66 -3.14 -13.09
C PHE A 67 6.21 -3.98 -11.93
N PRO A 68 7.54 -4.09 -11.76
CA PRO A 68 8.61 -3.59 -12.65
C PRO A 68 8.59 -4.29 -14.03
N PRO A 69 9.22 -3.70 -15.07
CA PRO A 69 9.26 -4.33 -16.39
C PRO A 69 9.75 -5.77 -16.25
N LEU A 70 8.96 -6.71 -16.77
CA LEU A 70 9.37 -8.11 -16.85
C LEU A 70 10.61 -8.14 -17.74
N GLN A 71 11.78 -8.10 -17.13
CA GLN A 71 13.00 -8.45 -17.82
C GLN A 71 12.78 -9.87 -18.36
N PRO A 72 13.22 -10.17 -19.60
CA PRO A 72 12.89 -11.42 -20.29
C PRO A 72 13.30 -12.71 -19.53
N ASN A 73 14.07 -12.60 -18.44
CA ASN A 73 14.50 -13.72 -17.60
C ASN A 73 13.71 -13.92 -16.29
N VAL A 74 12.71 -13.08 -15.96
CA VAL A 74 11.98 -13.22 -14.66
C VAL A 74 10.99 -14.38 -14.66
N LEU A 75 10.48 -14.82 -15.82
CA LEU A 75 9.55 -15.95 -15.88
C LEU A 75 10.23 -17.32 -15.67
N ARG A 76 11.57 -17.37 -15.59
CA ARG A 76 12.34 -18.62 -15.42
C ARG A 76 12.66 -18.98 -13.97
N THR A 77 12.34 -18.13 -12.99
CA THR A 77 12.60 -18.43 -11.57
C THR A 77 11.39 -18.95 -10.80
N LEU A 78 10.22 -19.09 -11.44
CA LEU A 78 9.09 -19.84 -10.88
C LEU A 78 9.20 -21.36 -11.16
N THR A 79 10.20 -21.79 -11.95
CA THR A 79 10.59 -23.20 -11.99
C THR A 79 11.51 -23.50 -10.81
N ARG A 80 11.23 -24.64 -10.16
CA ARG A 80 11.72 -25.23 -8.90
C ARG A 80 13.21 -25.12 -8.52
N GLU A 81 14.07 -24.55 -9.36
CA GLU A 81 15.49 -24.35 -9.11
C GLU A 81 15.92 -22.94 -9.54
N GLY A 82 15.83 -21.97 -8.62
CA GLY A 82 16.25 -20.61 -8.91
C GLY A 82 16.10 -19.70 -7.70
N ASN A 83 17.23 -19.34 -7.10
CA ASN A 83 17.35 -18.46 -5.94
C ASN A 83 16.53 -17.16 -6.12
N ALA A 84 15.35 -17.11 -5.50
CA ALA A 84 14.49 -15.93 -5.54
C ALA A 84 15.05 -14.88 -4.57
N ALA A 85 15.79 -13.90 -5.11
CA ALA A 85 16.25 -12.76 -4.32
C ALA A 85 15.02 -12.01 -3.76
N PRO A 86 14.94 -11.78 -2.43
CA PRO A 86 13.79 -11.10 -1.84
C PRO A 86 13.77 -9.64 -2.27
N VAL A 87 12.65 -9.23 -2.88
CA VAL A 87 12.42 -7.83 -3.27
C VAL A 87 12.04 -7.04 -2.02
N VAL A 88 12.82 -6.01 -1.69
CA VAL A 88 12.57 -5.08 -0.58
C VAL A 88 12.29 -3.70 -1.15
N PHE A 89 11.17 -3.09 -0.74
CA PHE A 89 10.84 -1.71 -1.10
C PHE A 89 11.34 -0.77 -0.01
N ILE A 90 12.33 0.07 -0.35
CA ILE A 90 12.80 1.16 0.50
C ILE A 90 12.28 2.47 -0.10
N ASN A 91 11.61 3.28 0.71
CA ASN A 91 11.06 4.56 0.28
C ASN A 91 12.17 5.62 0.26
N LEU A 92 12.70 5.95 -0.92
CA LEU A 92 13.56 7.13 -1.11
C LEU A 92 12.68 8.30 -1.57
N GLN A 93 12.74 9.43 -0.85
CA GLN A 93 11.96 10.64 -1.14
C GLN A 93 12.29 11.26 -2.51
N GLU A 94 13.38 10.86 -3.13
CA GLU A 94 13.76 11.21 -4.50
C GLU A 94 13.93 9.91 -5.29
N GLY A 95 12.89 9.55 -6.06
CA GLY A 95 12.72 8.24 -6.68
C GLY A 95 13.79 7.85 -7.70
N GLN A 96 14.94 7.37 -7.23
CA GLN A 96 15.88 6.58 -8.02
C GLN A 96 15.88 5.13 -7.52
N GLU A 97 15.36 4.24 -8.36
CA GLU A 97 15.37 2.80 -8.12
C GLU A 97 16.74 2.24 -8.53
N ALA A 98 17.45 1.63 -7.58
CA ALA A 98 18.70 0.90 -7.84
C ALA A 98 18.48 -0.59 -7.54
N ALA A 99 18.89 -1.45 -8.46
CA ALA A 99 18.92 -2.89 -8.23
C ALA A 99 19.95 -3.20 -7.14
N GLY A 100 19.50 -3.75 -6.01
CA GLY A 100 20.40 -4.23 -4.96
C GLY A 100 21.21 -5.42 -5.48
N VAL A 101 22.48 -5.20 -5.79
CA VAL A 101 23.43 -6.29 -6.07
C VAL A 101 23.88 -6.86 -4.73
N SER A 102 23.46 -8.07 -4.40
CA SER A 102 24.14 -8.83 -3.35
C SER A 102 25.50 -9.26 -3.89
N ALA A 103 26.52 -8.45 -3.66
CA ALA A 103 27.89 -8.91 -3.81
C ALA A 103 28.12 -10.02 -2.76
N SER A 104 28.18 -11.27 -3.20
CA SER A 104 28.84 -12.32 -2.43
C SER A 104 30.27 -11.84 -2.17
N PRO A 105 30.80 -11.92 -0.94
CA PRO A 105 32.18 -11.54 -0.70
C PRO A 105 33.07 -12.56 -1.43
N ASP A 106 33.70 -12.12 -2.51
CA ASP A 106 34.78 -12.85 -3.16
C ASP A 106 35.87 -13.09 -2.11
N MET A 107 36.02 -14.35 -1.69
CA MET A 107 37.22 -14.83 -1.01
C MET A 107 38.36 -14.84 -2.05
N PRO A 108 39.49 -14.17 -1.82
CA PRO A 108 40.65 -14.37 -2.68
C PRO A 108 41.28 -15.74 -2.38
N ASP A 109 41.16 -16.66 -3.33
CA ASP A 109 42.00 -17.85 -3.46
C ASP A 109 43.46 -17.41 -3.63
N SER A 110 44.34 -17.79 -2.69
CA SER A 110 45.72 -18.28 -2.90
C SER A 110 46.58 -18.12 -1.64
N ILE A 111 46.79 -19.22 -0.91
CA ILE A 111 47.90 -19.34 0.05
C ILE A 111 49.11 -19.86 -0.74
N PRO A 112 50.22 -19.11 -0.87
CA PRO A 112 51.44 -19.69 -1.41
C PRO A 112 52.06 -20.66 -0.40
N LYS A 113 52.58 -21.76 -0.93
CA LYS A 113 53.23 -22.88 -0.22
C LYS A 113 54.47 -22.46 0.56
#